data_AF-A7ILK2-F1
#
_entry.id   AF-A7ILK2-F1
#
_cell.length_a   1.000
_cell.length_b   1.000
_cell.length_c   1.000
_cell.angle_alpha   90.00
_cell.angle_beta   90.00
_cell.angle_gamma   90.00
#
_symmetry.space_group_name_H-M   'P 1'
#
loop_
_entity.id
_entity.type
_entity.pdbx_description
1 polymer ?
#
loop_
_entity_poly.entity_id
_entity_poly.type
_entity_poly.pdbx_seq_one_letter_code
_entity_poly.pdbx_strand_id
1 'polypeptide(L)'
;MSGPRAYTEEEVLDMILAHVRRAANYWAKLPDVDPATGDVLTIKDRCEGVAYSILILLDGGSGMPAITLKLAPHPDDKGFRRSEGENWFEPGMELGGALHERFYTDNLV
;
A
#
# COMPACT_ATOMS: atom_id res chain seq x y z
N MET A 1 -28.35 18.19 -13.14
CA MET A 1 -27.43 17.19 -12.57
C MET A 1 -26.66 16.58 -13.72
N SER A 2 -25.33 16.52 -13.67
CA SER A 2 -24.56 15.74 -14.65
C SER A 2 -24.81 14.26 -14.39
N GLY A 3 -24.97 13.46 -15.46
CA GLY A 3 -25.03 12.01 -15.34
C GLY A 3 -23.71 11.38 -14.87
N PRO A 4 -23.66 10.05 -14.76
CA PRO A 4 -22.42 9.33 -14.45
C PRO A 4 -21.30 9.67 -15.43
N ARG A 5 -20.07 9.83 -14.92
CA ARG A 5 -18.84 10.05 -15.72
C ARG A 5 -17.66 9.32 -15.09
N ALA A 6 -16.58 9.15 -15.85
CA ALA A 6 -15.31 8.72 -15.29
C ALA A 6 -14.74 9.76 -14.32
N TYR A 7 -14.01 9.29 -13.32
CA TYR A 7 -13.21 10.15 -12.44
C TYR A 7 -12.04 10.76 -13.20
N THR A 8 -11.66 11.97 -12.84
CA THR A 8 -10.39 12.57 -13.31
C THR A 8 -9.22 12.02 -12.49
N GLU A 9 -8.00 12.22 -12.99
CA GLU A 9 -6.78 11.85 -12.26
C GLU A 9 -6.71 12.54 -10.88
N GLU A 10 -6.97 13.85 -10.83
CA GLU A 10 -6.97 14.63 -9.58
C GLU A 10 -7.97 14.07 -8.56
N GLU A 11 -9.17 13.68 -9.00
CA GLU A 11 -10.17 13.08 -8.11
C GLU A 11 -9.70 11.74 -7.55
N VAL A 12 -9.06 10.91 -8.38
CA VAL A 12 -8.51 9.63 -7.92
C VAL A 12 -7.36 9.85 -6.93
N LEU A 13 -6.49 10.83 -7.16
CA LEU A 13 -5.44 11.22 -6.22
C LEU A 13 -6.02 11.68 -4.88
N ASP A 14 -7.06 12.52 -4.90
CA ASP A 14 -7.75 12.97 -3.70
C ASP A 14 -8.38 11.79 -2.94
N MET A 15 -8.96 10.82 -3.65
CA MET A 15 -9.52 9.61 -3.04
C MET A 15 -8.45 8.76 -2.36
N ILE A 16 -7.30 8.56 -3.01
CA ILE A 16 -6.15 7.83 -2.46
C ILE A 16 -5.66 8.52 -1.19
N LEU A 17 -5.39 9.83 -1.24
CA LEU A 17 -4.91 10.60 -0.09
C LEU A 17 -5.93 10.62 1.05
N ALA A 18 -7.22 10.75 0.73
CA ALA A 18 -8.29 10.67 1.71
C ALA A 18 -8.38 9.27 2.35
N HIS A 19 -8.12 8.20 1.61
CA HIS A 19 -8.05 6.85 2.16
C HIS A 19 -6.90 6.72 3.17
N VAL A 20 -5.68 7.12 2.80
CA VAL A 20 -4.50 7.07 3.67
C VAL A 20 -4.72 7.85 4.97
N ARG A 21 -5.26 9.08 4.89
CA ARG A 21 -5.58 9.90 6.07
C ARG A 21 -6.65 9.25 6.94
N ARG A 22 -7.68 8.65 6.34
CA ARG A 22 -8.74 7.95 7.08
C ARG A 22 -8.21 6.70 7.78
N ALA A 23 -7.32 5.94 7.15
CA ALA A 23 -6.65 4.81 7.79
C ALA A 23 -5.87 5.27 9.02
N ALA A 24 -4.99 6.28 8.88
CA ALA A 24 -4.24 6.84 10.02
C ALA A 24 -5.17 7.31 11.15
N ASN A 25 -6.23 8.05 10.82
CA ASN A 25 -7.19 8.54 11.81
C ASN A 25 -7.97 7.40 12.50
N TYR A 26 -8.32 6.35 11.77
CA TYR A 26 -9.00 5.18 12.31
C TYR A 26 -8.10 4.48 13.34
N TRP A 27 -6.88 4.11 12.94
CA TRP A 27 -5.93 3.40 13.80
C TRP A 27 -5.48 4.23 15.00
N ALA A 28 -5.42 5.56 14.89
CA ALA A 28 -5.13 6.44 16.02
C ALA A 28 -6.27 6.54 17.03
N LYS A 29 -7.53 6.29 16.62
CA LYS A 29 -8.73 6.42 17.46
C LYS A 29 -9.27 5.11 18.00
N LEU A 30 -8.71 3.97 17.59
CA LEU A 30 -9.11 2.68 18.13
C LEU A 30 -8.93 2.64 19.66
N PRO A 31 -9.81 1.93 20.38
CA PRO A 31 -9.62 1.66 21.79
C PRO A 31 -8.28 0.95 22.03
N ASP A 32 -7.73 1.06 23.24
CA ASP A 32 -6.45 0.42 23.57
C ASP A 32 -6.54 -1.10 23.64
N VAL A 33 -7.75 -1.66 23.68
CA VAL A 33 -7.99 -3.10 23.65
C VAL A 33 -8.77 -3.42 22.38
N ASP A 34 -8.26 -4.35 21.58
CA ASP A 34 -8.96 -4.86 20.41
C ASP A 34 -10.24 -5.59 20.88
N PRO A 35 -11.44 -5.15 20.46
CA PRO A 35 -12.68 -5.78 20.88
C PRO A 35 -12.86 -7.21 20.32
N ALA A 36 -12.15 -7.58 19.26
CA ALA A 36 -12.23 -8.90 18.64
C ALA A 36 -11.35 -9.94 19.35
N THR A 37 -10.14 -9.55 19.79
CA THR A 37 -9.19 -10.49 20.42
C THR A 37 -9.05 -10.31 21.92
N GLY A 38 -9.38 -9.13 22.45
CA GLY A 38 -9.13 -8.77 23.85
C GLY A 38 -7.69 -8.34 24.13
N ASP A 39 -6.84 -8.26 23.11
CA ASP A 39 -5.43 -7.89 23.25
C ASP A 39 -5.25 -6.37 23.36
N VAL A 40 -4.21 -5.95 24.09
CA VAL A 40 -3.83 -4.53 24.16
C VAL A 40 -3.13 -4.14 22.86
N LEU A 41 -3.70 -3.18 22.12
CA LEU A 41 -3.11 -2.63 20.91
C LEU A 41 -1.91 -1.75 21.26
N THR A 42 -0.74 -2.18 20.80
CA THR A 42 0.50 -1.42 20.91
C THR A 42 0.56 -0.32 19.85
N ILE A 43 1.53 0.58 19.99
CA ILE A 43 1.85 1.58 18.96
C ILE A 43 2.24 0.89 17.64
N LYS A 44 2.96 -0.24 17.72
CA LYS A 44 3.37 -1.03 16.55
C LYS A 44 2.15 -1.55 15.80
N ASP A 45 1.18 -2.13 16.50
CA ASP A 45 -0.05 -2.67 15.88
C ASP A 45 -0.83 -1.58 15.14
N ARG A 46 -0.87 -0.37 15.70
CA ARG A 46 -1.50 0.80 15.04
C ARG A 46 -0.75 1.20 13.78
N CYS A 47 0.58 1.23 13.80
CA CYS A 47 1.40 1.52 12.61
C CYS A 47 1.25 0.45 11.52
N GLU A 48 1.29 -0.83 11.91
CA GLU A 48 1.11 -1.96 11.01
C GLU A 48 -0.28 -1.99 10.40
N GLY A 49 -1.31 -1.65 11.18
CA GLY A 49 -2.68 -1.50 10.70
C GLY A 49 -2.81 -0.42 9.61
N VAL A 50 -2.15 0.73 9.78
CA VAL A 50 -2.11 1.77 8.73
C VAL A 50 -1.41 1.26 7.48
N ALA A 51 -0.23 0.64 7.62
CA ALA A 51 0.51 0.08 6.50
C ALA A 51 -0.33 -0.95 5.74
N TYR A 52 -0.93 -1.90 6.45
CA TYR A 52 -1.81 -2.92 5.90
C TYR A 52 -3.02 -2.33 5.17
N SER A 53 -3.64 -1.27 5.72
CA SER A 53 -4.76 -0.57 5.07
C SER A 53 -4.34 0.05 3.73
N ILE A 54 -3.12 0.58 3.63
CA ILE A 54 -2.58 1.12 2.39
C ILE A 54 -2.34 -0.01 1.37
N LEU A 55 -1.83 -1.17 1.81
CA LEU A 55 -1.64 -2.32 0.92
C LEU A 55 -2.97 -2.84 0.37
N ILE A 56 -4.03 -2.88 1.19
CA ILE A 56 -5.39 -3.22 0.73
C ILE A 56 -5.88 -2.23 -0.34
N LEU A 57 -5.63 -0.93 -0.16
CA LEU A 57 -5.97 0.08 -1.17
C LEU A 57 -5.28 -0.22 -2.51
N LEU A 58 -3.98 -0.52 -2.45
CA LEU A 58 -3.18 -0.82 -3.64
C LEU A 58 -3.67 -2.09 -4.35
N ASP A 59 -4.07 -3.11 -3.59
CA ASP A 59 -4.58 -4.37 -4.14
C ASP A 59 -6.07 -4.30 -4.55
N GLY A 60 -6.75 -3.17 -4.35
CA GLY A 60 -8.14 -2.97 -4.77
C GLY A 60 -9.20 -3.49 -3.79
N GLY A 61 -8.84 -3.74 -2.54
CA GLY A 61 -9.78 -4.20 -1.51
C GLY A 61 -10.54 -3.08 -0.79
N SER A 62 -10.27 -1.81 -1.10
CA SER A 62 -10.76 -0.66 -0.33
C SER A 62 -11.93 0.13 -0.94
N GLY A 63 -12.74 -0.50 -1.80
CA GLY A 63 -13.78 0.18 -2.59
C GLY A 63 -13.22 1.06 -3.73
N MET A 64 -11.90 1.07 -3.90
CA MET A 64 -11.18 1.59 -5.05
C MET A 64 -10.75 0.41 -5.94
N PRO A 65 -10.58 0.60 -7.26
CA PRO A 65 -9.96 -0.43 -8.09
C PRO A 65 -8.51 -0.69 -7.64
N ALA A 66 -7.98 -1.87 -7.96
CA ALA A 66 -6.57 -2.16 -7.75
C ALA A 66 -5.69 -1.18 -8.54
N ILE A 67 -4.58 -0.76 -7.94
CA ILE A 67 -3.63 0.18 -8.50
C ILE A 67 -2.42 -0.60 -8.99
N THR A 68 -2.09 -0.48 -10.27
CA THR A 68 -0.85 -1.04 -10.81
C THR A 68 0.35 -0.22 -10.32
N LEU A 69 1.19 -0.82 -9.47
CA LEU A 69 2.49 -0.23 -9.12
C LEU A 69 3.55 -0.77 -10.08
N LYS A 70 4.42 0.09 -10.59
CA LYS A 70 5.50 -0.31 -11.49
C LYS A 70 6.84 0.16 -10.97
N LEU A 71 7.85 -0.69 -11.06
CA LEU A 71 9.23 -0.27 -10.83
C LEU A 71 9.70 0.61 -12.01
N ALA A 72 10.28 1.75 -11.68
CA ALA A 72 10.88 2.69 -12.63
C ALA A 72 12.31 3.02 -12.19
N PRO A 73 13.25 2.05 -12.25
CA PRO A 73 14.65 2.29 -11.92
C PRO A 73 15.28 3.29 -12.90
N HIS A 74 16.34 3.97 -12.47
CA HIS A 74 17.10 4.84 -13.36
C HIS A 74 17.77 4.01 -14.47
N PRO A 75 17.91 4.52 -15.71
CA PRO A 75 18.52 3.76 -16.81
C PRO A 75 19.89 3.16 -16.50
N ASP A 76 20.67 3.85 -15.67
CA ASP A 76 22.04 3.44 -15.31
C ASP A 76 22.10 2.43 -14.16
N ASP A 77 21.01 2.24 -13.40
CA ASP A 77 21.01 1.41 -12.18
C ASP A 77 21.43 -0.03 -12.50
N LYS A 78 20.97 -0.58 -13.62
CA LYS A 78 21.32 -1.95 -14.03
C LYS A 78 22.81 -2.09 -14.33
N GLY A 79 23.42 -1.09 -14.95
CA GLY A 79 24.86 -1.08 -15.24
C GLY A 79 25.67 -0.99 -13.94
N PHE A 80 25.29 -0.05 -13.07
CA PHE A 80 25.93 0.17 -11.77
C PHE A 80 25.82 -1.05 -10.85
N ARG A 81 24.62 -1.61 -10.66
CA ARG A 81 24.44 -2.79 -9.80
C ARG A 81 25.24 -3.99 -10.31
N ARG A 82 25.31 -4.19 -11.63
CA ARG A 82 26.15 -5.25 -12.22
C ARG A 82 27.64 -5.05 -11.97
N SER A 83 28.15 -3.81 -12.00
CA SER A 83 29.57 -3.56 -11.71
C SER A 83 29.91 -3.80 -10.25
N GLU A 84 28.97 -3.56 -9.33
CA GLU A 84 29.12 -3.82 -7.90
C GLU A 84 28.85 -5.29 -7.51
N GLY A 85 28.48 -6.15 -8.47
CA GLY A 85 28.13 -7.55 -8.19
C GLY A 85 26.80 -7.72 -7.45
N GLU A 86 25.89 -6.75 -7.57
CA GLU A 86 24.59 -6.71 -6.90
C GLU A 86 23.42 -7.02 -7.86
N ASN A 87 22.26 -7.34 -7.28
CA ASN A 87 21.01 -7.52 -8.01
C ASN A 87 20.43 -6.18 -8.50
N TRP A 88 19.66 -6.20 -9.59
CA TRP A 88 18.99 -5.03 -10.15
C TRP A 88 17.51 -5.29 -10.40
N PHE A 89 16.73 -4.22 -10.47
CA PHE A 89 15.33 -4.26 -10.87
C PHE A 89 15.18 -3.99 -12.36
N GLU A 90 14.22 -4.65 -13.01
CA GLU A 90 13.86 -4.34 -14.39
C GLU A 90 12.76 -3.26 -14.42
N PRO A 91 12.81 -2.32 -15.38
CA PRO A 91 11.77 -1.32 -15.54
C PRO A 91 10.44 -1.96 -15.95
N GLY A 92 9.35 -1.43 -15.41
CA GLY A 92 8.00 -1.87 -15.71
C GLY A 92 7.55 -3.13 -14.95
N MET A 93 8.37 -3.67 -14.05
CA MET A 93 7.96 -4.78 -13.18
C MET A 93 6.72 -4.36 -12.36
N GLU A 94 5.61 -5.06 -12.58
CA GLU A 94 4.34 -4.79 -11.92
C GLU A 94 4.32 -5.43 -10.53
N LEU A 95 4.01 -4.61 -9.53
CA LEU A 95 3.90 -4.99 -8.13
C LEU A 95 2.45 -4.72 -7.70
N GLY A 96 1.80 -5.70 -7.07
CA GLY A 96 0.40 -5.56 -6.65
C GLY A 96 -0.38 -6.87 -6.77
N GLY A 97 -1.60 -6.85 -6.25
CA GLY A 97 -2.57 -7.95 -6.29
C GLY A 97 -2.53 -8.90 -5.09
N ALA A 98 -1.48 -8.85 -4.28
CA ALA A 98 -1.32 -9.71 -3.09
C ALA A 98 -0.36 -9.11 -2.05
N LEU A 99 -0.14 -7.78 -2.07
CA LEU A 99 0.76 -7.13 -1.12
C LEU A 99 0.23 -7.23 0.31
N HIS A 100 -1.07 -7.01 0.51
CA HIS A 100 -1.68 -7.13 1.84
C HIS A 100 -1.63 -8.58 2.35
N GLU A 101 -1.87 -9.57 1.50
CA GLU A 101 -1.77 -10.99 1.85
C GLU A 101 -0.35 -11.38 2.31
N ARG A 102 0.66 -10.77 1.69
CA ARG A 102 2.07 -11.01 2.00
C ARG A 102 2.56 -10.29 3.26
N PHE A 103 1.79 -9.34 3.81
CA PHE A 103 2.27 -8.45 4.86
C PHE A 103 2.61 -9.17 6.17
N TYR A 104 1.87 -10.23 6.52
CA TYR A 104 2.08 -11.01 7.75
C TYR A 104 2.67 -12.40 7.50
N THR A 105 3.07 -12.70 6.26
CA THR A 105 3.77 -13.96 5.97
C THR A 105 5.28 -13.72 6.07
N ASP A 106 5.91 -14.29 7.10
CA ASP A 106 7.35 -14.20 7.43
C ASP A 106 8.31 -14.78 6.36
N ASN A 107 7.84 -15.06 5.15
CA ASN A 107 8.67 -15.60 4.07
C ASN A 107 9.28 -14.49 3.21
N LEU A 108 9.92 -13.51 3.85
CA LEU A 108 10.84 -12.62 3.18
C LEU A 108 12.20 -13.33 3.09
N VAL A 109 12.49 -13.89 1.90
CA VAL A 109 13.77 -14.51 1.54
C VAL A 109 14.86 -13.45 1.42
#